data_AF-I0X5V0-F1
#
_entry.id   AF-I0X5V0-F1
#
_cell.length_a   1.000
_cell.length_b   1.000
_cell.length_c   1.000
_cell.angle_alpha   90.00
_cell.angle_beta   90.00
_cell.angle_gamma   90.00
#
_symmetry.space_group_name_H-M   'P 1'
#
loop_
_entity.id
_entity.type
_entity.pdbx_description
1 polymer ?
#
loop_
_entity_poly.entity_id
_entity_poly.type
_entity_poly.pdbx_seq_one_letter_code
_entity_poly.pdbx_strand_id
1 'polypeptide(L)'
;MNAEEILKKIDSLPSGGLTTKTIRGKAYTYYQWTENGKQRSRIVKQEEYDNLKNQIEERKKLQAQVSNLEIYKNKDAAVFEEDPPAFITNVRIGKTLDDFSATIIDYKKRELYSAIEQYVYGDTHDKVFILYGLRRTGKTTLIRQVIYNMKDEDRNKSVFIQINPTNTLAEVNKDLRKLETLGYKYVFIDEVTIMDDFIQGAALFSDVFASSGMKIVLSGTDSLGFVFSEDEQLYDRCFLLHTTFIPFREFSNVLGIHDIDKYMEFGGTMSQSGDNYNKSIFGTKKSTAEYVNTAIARNIQHSLKNYQYGSHFRNLKALYDKGELTNAINRIVEDMNHDFTIEVLTRTFKSHDFGSAKDIIRKDRENPTDILDDVDGEKITEKLKKLLRILNREEQKIEIQDVHRLEIKEYLDLLDLTCDIPLVNMNDLSSKKVTTVFSQPGLRYSQAESLIKSLMMDETFRNVDAQERKRITERILDDIKGRMLEEIVQLETKKANPNLEVFKLQFAVGEFDMVVYDPENVCCKIYEVKHSKEKSPFQYRHLINEENCKQTEFRFGKILEKVVLYRGETCEEENGIHYKNVEEYLIEN
;
A
#
# COMPACT_ATOMS: atom_id res chain seq x y z
N MET A 1 61.64 -5.53 8.90
CA MET A 1 61.24 -5.48 10.32
C MET A 1 60.37 -6.69 10.60
N ASN A 2 60.63 -7.41 11.68
CA ASN A 2 59.72 -8.46 12.15
C ASN A 2 58.43 -7.80 12.68
N ALA A 3 57.28 -8.50 12.69
CA ALA A 3 55.98 -7.92 13.05
C ALA A 3 55.99 -7.27 14.46
N GLU A 4 56.73 -7.86 15.41
CA GLU A 4 56.91 -7.31 16.76
C GLU A 4 57.68 -5.98 16.77
N GLU A 5 58.62 -5.77 15.85
CA GLU A 5 59.36 -4.50 15.73
C GLU A 5 58.48 -3.40 15.16
N ILE A 6 57.54 -3.75 14.26
CA ILE A 6 56.58 -2.81 13.67
C ILE A 6 55.59 -2.34 14.74
N LEU A 7 55.06 -3.25 15.57
CA LEU A 7 54.16 -2.92 16.66
C LEU A 7 54.83 -2.02 17.71
N LYS A 8 56.06 -2.36 18.15
CA LYS A 8 56.83 -1.50 19.07
C LYS A 8 57.06 -0.10 18.50
N LYS A 9 57.31 0.01 17.19
CA LYS A 9 57.50 1.30 16.53
C LYS A 9 56.19 2.09 16.42
N ILE A 10 55.05 1.44 16.14
CA ILE A 10 53.72 2.08 16.17
C ILE A 10 53.42 2.65 17.55
N ASP A 11 53.69 1.91 18.62
CA ASP A 11 53.45 2.36 20.00
C ASP A 11 54.33 3.54 20.41
N SER A 12 55.53 3.66 19.84
CA SER A 12 56.43 4.79 20.07
C SER A 12 56.03 6.10 19.36
N LEU A 13 55.12 6.05 18.39
CA LEU A 13 54.68 7.21 17.60
C LEU A 13 53.41 7.86 18.19
N PRO A 14 53.15 9.16 17.98
CA PRO A 14 51.95 9.83 18.45
C PRO A 14 50.66 9.28 17.82
N SER A 15 49.67 8.92 18.65
CA SER A 15 48.35 8.46 18.21
C SER A 15 47.39 9.64 18.02
N GLY A 16 46.78 9.82 16.85
CA GLY A 16 45.80 10.90 16.65
C GLY A 16 45.91 11.61 15.31
N GLY A 17 45.35 12.82 15.23
CA GLY A 17 45.28 13.62 14.02
C GLY A 17 45.50 15.10 14.24
N LEU A 18 45.92 15.79 13.17
CA LEU A 18 46.04 17.26 13.14
C LEU A 18 44.77 17.85 12.52
N THR A 19 44.19 18.86 13.17
CA THR A 19 43.02 19.61 12.69
C THR A 19 43.29 21.10 12.79
N THR A 20 42.91 21.87 11.77
CA THR A 20 43.10 23.32 11.76
C THR A 20 41.76 24.02 12.03
N LYS A 21 41.76 24.98 12.95
CA LYS A 21 40.59 25.80 13.27
C LYS A 21 40.93 27.28 13.11
N THR A 22 40.03 28.03 12.49
CA THR A 22 40.16 29.49 12.33
C THR A 22 39.38 30.20 13.42
N ILE A 23 40.07 30.98 14.26
CA ILE A 23 39.44 31.74 15.36
C ILE A 23 39.81 33.21 15.19
N ARG A 24 38.78 34.07 15.03
CA ARG A 24 38.93 35.52 14.82
C ARG A 24 39.93 35.87 13.70
N GLY A 25 39.86 35.15 12.57
CA GLY A 25 40.69 35.38 11.38
C GLY A 25 42.12 34.81 11.44
N LYS A 26 42.55 34.18 12.53
CA LYS A 26 43.85 33.49 12.63
C LYS A 26 43.65 31.96 12.67
N ALA A 27 44.42 31.24 11.87
CA ALA A 27 44.40 29.78 11.82
C ALA A 27 45.30 29.19 12.90
N TYR A 28 44.77 28.22 13.65
CA TYR A 28 45.49 27.46 14.67
C TYR A 28 45.39 25.97 14.37
N THR A 29 46.52 25.27 14.40
CA THR A 29 46.56 23.81 14.26
C THR A 29 46.51 23.14 15.62
N TYR A 30 45.65 22.14 15.76
CA TYR A 30 45.46 21.34 16.95
C TYR A 30 45.84 19.89 16.67
N TYR A 31 46.57 19.27 17.61
CA TYR A 31 46.75 17.83 17.67
C TYR A 31 45.70 17.24 18.60
N GLN A 32 44.94 16.25 18.10
CA GLN A 32 43.84 15.61 18.79
C GLN A 32 44.09 14.11 18.91
N TRP A 33 43.93 13.57 20.12
CA TRP A 33 44.10 12.13 20.40
C TRP A 33 43.08 11.66 21.43
N THR A 34 42.91 10.34 21.50
CA THR A 34 42.06 9.71 22.52
C THR A 34 42.93 9.03 23.55
N GLU A 35 42.70 9.33 24.81
CA GLU A 35 43.41 8.74 25.96
C GLU A 35 42.37 8.28 26.98
N ASN A 36 42.37 7.00 27.35
CA ASN A 36 41.40 6.40 28.28
C ASN A 36 39.93 6.71 27.93
N GLY A 37 39.58 6.62 26.64
CA GLY A 37 38.22 6.87 26.14
C GLY A 37 37.79 8.34 26.11
N LYS A 38 38.67 9.29 26.47
CA LYS A 38 38.38 10.73 26.43
C LYS A 38 39.23 11.43 25.35
N GLN A 39 38.57 12.28 24.57
CA GLN A 39 39.22 13.12 23.56
C GLN A 39 40.03 14.24 24.22
N ARG A 40 41.30 14.35 23.84
CA ARG A 40 42.25 15.38 24.26
C ARG A 40 42.72 16.17 23.05
N SER A 41 42.94 17.46 23.21
CA SER A 41 43.47 18.32 22.14
C SER A 41 44.43 19.37 22.67
N ARG A 42 45.52 19.64 21.95
CA ARG A 42 46.47 20.74 22.25
C ARG A 42 46.84 21.52 20.99
N ILE A 43 47.16 22.80 21.14
CA ILE A 43 47.66 23.64 20.03
C ILE A 43 49.08 23.21 19.68
N VAL A 44 49.38 23.11 18.39
CA VAL A 44 50.69 22.73 17.85
C VAL A 44 51.46 23.98 17.45
N LYS A 45 52.70 24.10 17.93
CA LYS A 45 53.60 25.19 17.53
C LYS A 45 54.13 24.96 16.11
N GLN A 46 54.42 26.04 15.39
CA GLN A 46 54.83 25.98 13.98
C GLN A 46 56.11 25.17 13.77
N GLU A 47 57.06 25.23 14.71
CA GLU A 47 58.32 24.46 14.69
C GLU A 47 58.11 22.95 14.94
N GLU A 48 57.02 22.55 15.60
CA GLU A 48 56.71 21.15 15.92
C GLU A 48 55.82 20.49 14.85
N TYR A 49 55.20 21.29 13.97
CA TYR A 49 54.18 20.86 13.04
C TYR A 49 54.69 19.79 12.06
N ASP A 50 55.82 20.06 11.38
CA ASP A 50 56.34 19.16 10.36
C ASP A 50 56.81 17.82 10.95
N ASN A 51 57.44 17.86 12.12
CA ASN A 51 57.88 16.65 12.82
C ASN A 51 56.66 15.81 13.25
N LEU A 52 55.67 16.44 13.88
CA LEU A 52 54.46 15.75 14.35
C LEU A 52 53.63 15.19 13.20
N LYS A 53 53.52 15.92 12.08
CA LYS A 53 52.86 15.46 10.86
C LYS A 53 53.55 14.22 10.29
N ASN A 54 54.88 14.24 10.16
CA ASN A 54 55.65 13.12 9.63
C ASN A 54 55.51 11.88 10.52
N GLN A 55 55.53 12.05 11.84
CA GLN A 55 55.35 10.95 12.79
C GLN A 55 53.94 10.32 12.73
N ILE A 56 52.89 11.13 12.57
CA ILE A 56 51.51 10.64 12.41
C ILE A 56 51.34 9.92 11.06
N GLU A 57 51.93 10.43 9.99
CA GLU A 57 51.92 9.77 8.68
C GLU A 57 52.71 8.46 8.68
N GLU A 58 53.86 8.40 9.36
CA GLU A 58 54.63 7.17 9.56
C GLU A 58 53.82 6.15 10.37
N ARG A 59 53.15 6.57 11.43
CA ARG A 59 52.27 5.69 12.22
C ARG A 59 51.14 5.11 11.37
N LYS A 60 50.47 5.92 10.55
CA LYS A 60 49.41 5.45 9.63
C LYS A 60 49.93 4.46 8.59
N LYS A 61 51.12 4.70 8.04
CA LYS A 61 51.76 3.76 7.09
C LYS A 61 52.08 2.42 7.76
N LEU A 62 52.62 2.43 8.96
CA LEU A 62 52.93 1.22 9.71
C LEU A 62 51.65 0.47 10.14
N GLN A 63 50.59 1.19 10.55
CA GLN A 63 49.29 0.58 10.86
C GLN A 63 48.63 -0.08 9.65
N ALA A 64 48.74 0.53 8.46
CA ALA A 64 48.29 -0.08 7.20
C ALA A 64 49.09 -1.34 6.84
N GLN A 65 50.40 -1.34 7.10
CA GLN A 65 51.26 -2.52 6.91
C GLN A 65 50.90 -3.66 7.86
N VAL A 66 50.61 -3.38 9.14
CA VAL A 66 50.16 -4.41 10.09
C VAL A 66 48.78 -4.94 9.74
N SER A 67 47.82 -4.08 9.39
CA SER A 67 46.50 -4.50 8.92
C SER A 67 46.59 -5.44 7.71
N ASN A 68 47.45 -5.10 6.73
CA ASN A 68 47.69 -5.98 5.59
C ASN A 68 48.34 -7.31 6.02
N LEU A 69 49.30 -7.32 6.95
CA LEU A 69 49.95 -8.54 7.45
C LEU A 69 49.01 -9.43 8.29
N GLU A 70 48.08 -8.86 9.06
CA GLU A 70 47.03 -9.59 9.78
C GLU A 70 46.00 -10.19 8.82
N ILE A 71 45.66 -9.48 7.74
CA ILE A 71 44.85 -10.00 6.63
C ILE A 71 45.52 -11.22 5.98
N TYR A 72 46.85 -11.21 5.82
CA TYR A 72 47.59 -12.37 5.27
C TYR A 72 47.77 -13.51 6.26
N LYS A 73 47.94 -13.25 7.57
CA LYS A 73 48.00 -14.32 8.59
C LYS A 73 46.67 -15.02 8.84
N ASN A 74 45.55 -14.30 8.69
CA ASN A 74 44.21 -14.90 8.79
C ASN A 74 43.82 -15.71 7.54
N LYS A 75 44.57 -15.61 6.43
CA LYS A 75 44.38 -16.45 5.23
C LYS A 75 44.95 -17.86 5.35
N ASP A 76 45.90 -18.10 6.24
CA ASP A 76 46.57 -19.41 6.35
C ASP A 76 45.90 -20.40 7.32
N ALA A 77 44.86 -19.97 8.05
CA ALA A 77 44.17 -20.81 9.06
C ALA A 77 42.65 -20.95 8.86
N ALA A 78 42.06 -20.29 7.86
CA ALA A 78 40.66 -20.47 7.49
C ALA A 78 40.59 -21.37 6.25
N VAL A 79 39.79 -22.42 6.35
CA VAL A 79 39.25 -23.18 5.20
C VAL A 79 38.85 -22.17 4.12
N PHE A 80 39.22 -22.43 2.87
CA PHE A 80 38.89 -21.61 1.70
C PHE A 80 37.39 -21.24 1.68
N GLU A 81 37.03 -20.08 2.24
CA GLU A 81 35.85 -19.34 1.83
C GLU A 81 36.33 -18.34 0.77
N GLU A 82 35.89 -18.56 -0.46
CA GLU A 82 36.06 -17.60 -1.54
C GLU A 82 35.47 -16.25 -1.12
N ASP A 83 36.12 -15.13 -1.51
CA ASP A 83 35.50 -13.81 -1.41
C ASP A 83 34.10 -13.90 -2.03
N PRO A 84 33.03 -13.42 -1.35
CA PRO A 84 31.69 -13.54 -1.85
C PRO A 84 31.63 -12.97 -3.28
N PRO A 85 30.98 -13.67 -4.23
CA PRO A 85 30.98 -13.27 -5.62
C PRO A 85 30.49 -11.83 -5.75
N ALA A 86 31.34 -10.95 -6.31
CA ALA A 86 30.92 -9.58 -6.59
C ALA A 86 29.79 -9.58 -7.64
N PHE A 87 28.64 -9.03 -7.28
CA PHE A 87 27.47 -8.84 -8.16
C PHE A 87 27.35 -7.37 -8.55
N ILE A 88 26.73 -7.10 -9.69
CA ILE A 88 26.51 -5.73 -10.19
C ILE A 88 25.31 -5.08 -9.48
N THR A 89 24.27 -5.86 -9.28
CA THR A 89 23.02 -5.47 -8.64
C THR A 89 23.05 -5.70 -7.12
N ASN A 90 22.03 -5.20 -6.41
CA ASN A 90 21.94 -5.36 -4.96
C ASN A 90 21.44 -6.78 -4.62
N VAL A 91 22.39 -7.70 -4.53
CA VAL A 91 22.17 -9.12 -4.26
C VAL A 91 22.42 -9.44 -2.79
N ARG A 92 21.47 -10.14 -2.17
CA ARG A 92 21.59 -10.70 -0.81
C ARG A 92 21.59 -12.22 -0.88
N ILE A 93 22.64 -12.81 -0.29
CA ILE A 93 22.86 -14.25 -0.16
C ILE A 93 23.42 -14.59 1.23
N GLY A 94 23.32 -15.86 1.64
CA GLY A 94 23.82 -16.36 2.91
C GLY A 94 23.37 -15.51 4.10
N LYS A 95 24.30 -15.12 4.97
CA LYS A 95 23.99 -14.35 6.18
C LYS A 95 23.22 -13.05 5.92
N THR A 96 23.50 -12.35 4.82
CA THR A 96 22.77 -11.10 4.49
C THR A 96 21.30 -11.35 4.10
N LEU A 97 21.02 -12.52 3.53
CA LEU A 97 19.67 -12.98 3.23
C LEU A 97 18.95 -13.44 4.51
N ASP A 98 19.66 -14.13 5.39
CA ASP A 98 19.14 -14.56 6.69
C ASP A 98 18.74 -13.34 7.53
N ASP A 99 19.63 -12.36 7.71
CA ASP A 99 19.35 -11.13 8.46
C ASP A 99 18.16 -10.34 7.87
N PHE A 100 18.05 -10.31 6.53
CA PHE A 100 16.92 -9.68 5.84
C PHE A 100 15.58 -10.37 6.16
N SER A 101 15.56 -11.70 6.10
CA SER A 101 14.35 -12.51 6.31
C SER A 101 13.97 -12.62 7.80
N ALA A 102 14.93 -12.60 8.72
CA ALA A 102 14.70 -12.71 10.16
C ALA A 102 13.89 -11.55 10.75
N THR A 103 13.88 -10.38 10.09
CA THR A 103 13.11 -9.20 10.54
C THR A 103 11.60 -9.41 10.63
N ILE A 104 11.07 -10.50 10.05
CA ILE A 104 9.63 -10.80 10.04
C ILE A 104 9.29 -12.05 10.86
N ILE A 105 10.21 -12.58 11.66
CA ILE A 105 10.05 -13.83 12.42
C ILE A 105 8.79 -13.85 13.28
N ASP A 106 8.47 -12.72 13.92
CA ASP A 106 7.31 -12.59 14.80
C ASP A 106 6.03 -12.27 14.04
N TYR A 107 6.09 -12.11 12.71
CA TYR A 107 4.92 -11.76 11.91
C TYR A 107 4.12 -13.02 11.58
N LYS A 108 2.82 -12.96 11.79
CA LYS A 108 1.90 -14.00 11.32
C LYS A 108 1.98 -14.12 9.79
N LYS A 109 1.90 -15.36 9.30
CA LYS A 109 1.88 -15.64 7.86
C LYS A 109 0.68 -14.99 7.20
N ARG A 110 0.93 -14.35 6.06
CA ARG A 110 -0.11 -13.79 5.19
C ARG A 110 -0.86 -14.90 4.46
N GLU A 111 -2.12 -14.65 4.09
CA GLU A 111 -2.98 -15.67 3.46
C GLU A 111 -2.40 -16.13 2.11
N LEU A 112 -1.81 -15.19 1.38
CA LEU A 112 -1.21 -15.39 0.06
C LEU A 112 0.15 -16.12 0.08
N TYR A 113 0.70 -16.40 1.27
CA TYR A 113 1.98 -17.10 1.43
C TYR A 113 1.97 -18.46 0.72
N SER A 114 0.86 -19.20 0.84
CA SER A 114 0.73 -20.56 0.30
C SER A 114 0.87 -20.63 -1.22
N ALA A 115 0.37 -19.63 -1.94
CA ALA A 115 0.47 -19.57 -3.41
C ALA A 115 1.93 -19.47 -3.89
N ILE A 116 2.74 -18.66 -3.20
CA ILE A 116 4.17 -18.51 -3.52
C ILE A 116 4.93 -19.79 -3.14
N GLU A 117 4.62 -20.35 -1.97
CA GLU A 117 5.22 -21.61 -1.50
C GLU A 117 4.95 -22.77 -2.47
N GLN A 118 3.71 -22.90 -2.94
CA GLN A 118 3.33 -23.91 -3.94
C GLN A 118 4.07 -23.75 -5.26
N TYR A 119 4.29 -22.52 -5.73
CA TYR A 119 5.08 -22.29 -6.93
C TYR A 119 6.58 -22.64 -6.73
N VAL A 120 7.15 -22.20 -5.61
CA VAL A 120 8.56 -22.40 -5.26
C VAL A 120 8.89 -23.89 -5.18
N TYR A 121 8.04 -24.68 -4.53
CA TYR A 121 8.28 -26.12 -4.32
C TYR A 121 7.56 -27.03 -5.32
N GLY A 122 6.69 -26.50 -6.16
CA GLY A 122 5.94 -27.28 -7.16
C GLY A 122 6.78 -27.66 -8.38
N ASP A 123 6.18 -28.48 -9.25
CA ASP A 123 6.84 -29.04 -10.44
C ASP A 123 6.76 -28.13 -11.67
N THR A 124 6.26 -26.90 -11.53
CA THR A 124 6.20 -25.98 -12.68
C THR A 124 7.61 -25.54 -13.06
N HIS A 125 7.99 -25.89 -14.29
CA HIS A 125 9.19 -25.41 -14.95
C HIS A 125 8.75 -24.40 -16.04
N ASP A 126 9.66 -23.52 -16.47
CA ASP A 126 9.45 -22.57 -17.59
C ASP A 126 8.50 -21.38 -17.33
N LYS A 127 7.83 -21.31 -16.17
CA LYS A 127 6.99 -20.15 -15.78
C LYS A 127 7.62 -19.34 -14.65
N VAL A 128 7.37 -18.04 -14.64
CA VAL A 128 7.75 -17.14 -13.53
C VAL A 128 6.55 -16.83 -12.63
N PHE A 129 6.78 -16.52 -11.36
CA PHE A 129 5.72 -16.06 -10.46
C PHE A 129 5.82 -14.55 -10.29
N ILE A 130 4.72 -13.84 -10.47
CA ILE A 130 4.67 -12.38 -10.37
C ILE A 130 3.77 -12.00 -9.20
N LEU A 131 4.37 -11.29 -8.25
CA LEU A 131 3.70 -10.68 -7.11
C LEU A 131 3.61 -9.17 -7.31
N TYR A 132 2.45 -8.68 -7.72
CA TYR A 132 2.25 -7.29 -8.10
C TYR A 132 1.05 -6.67 -7.37
N GLY A 133 0.83 -5.37 -7.56
CA GLY A 133 -0.24 -4.61 -6.90
C GLY A 133 0.28 -3.35 -6.26
N LEU A 134 -0.59 -2.63 -5.54
CA LEU A 134 -0.26 -1.30 -5.03
C LEU A 134 0.87 -1.25 -4.02
N ARG A 135 1.46 -0.07 -3.86
CA ARG A 135 2.47 0.14 -2.84
C ARG A 135 1.90 -0.17 -1.45
N ARG A 136 2.74 -0.77 -0.60
CA ARG A 136 2.45 -1.05 0.82
C ARG A 136 1.36 -2.11 1.04
N THR A 137 1.28 -3.10 0.16
CA THR A 137 0.36 -4.24 0.30
C THR A 137 1.07 -5.52 0.76
N GLY A 138 2.27 -5.40 1.33
CA GLY A 138 2.99 -6.52 1.96
C GLY A 138 3.70 -7.49 1.01
N LYS A 139 4.06 -7.07 -0.21
CA LYS A 139 4.79 -7.91 -1.18
C LYS A 139 6.16 -8.36 -0.69
N THR A 140 7.03 -7.41 -0.32
CA THR A 140 8.36 -7.73 0.23
C THR A 140 8.24 -8.53 1.53
N THR A 141 7.18 -8.31 2.32
CA THR A 141 6.89 -9.12 3.52
C THR A 141 6.59 -10.58 3.16
N LEU A 142 5.78 -10.84 2.13
CA LEU A 142 5.53 -12.19 1.63
C LEU A 142 6.82 -12.88 1.18
N ILE A 143 7.66 -12.18 0.41
CA ILE A 143 8.96 -12.70 -0.05
C ILE A 143 9.85 -13.07 1.14
N ARG A 144 9.96 -12.19 2.15
CA ARG A 144 10.71 -12.48 3.37
C ARG A 144 10.15 -13.69 4.11
N GLN A 145 8.82 -13.81 4.22
CA GLN A 145 8.19 -14.96 4.85
C GLN A 145 8.52 -16.26 4.13
N VAL A 146 8.48 -16.28 2.79
CA VAL A 146 8.84 -17.46 2.00
C VAL A 146 10.30 -17.84 2.25
N ILE A 147 11.23 -16.90 2.13
CA ILE A 147 12.67 -17.14 2.36
C ILE A 147 12.94 -17.64 3.78
N TYR A 148 12.35 -16.99 4.79
CA TYR A 148 12.56 -17.33 6.20
C TYR A 148 12.09 -18.77 6.52
N ASN A 149 10.98 -19.21 5.93
CA ASN A 149 10.39 -20.52 6.16
C ASN A 149 10.98 -21.63 5.29
N MET A 150 11.97 -21.34 4.43
CA MET A 150 12.67 -22.38 3.67
C MET A 150 13.50 -23.28 4.57
N LYS A 151 13.64 -24.55 4.17
CA LYS A 151 14.65 -25.44 4.74
C LYS A 151 16.04 -24.85 4.49
N ASP A 152 16.98 -25.08 5.40
CA ASP A 152 18.33 -24.50 5.29
C ASP A 152 19.02 -24.86 3.96
N GLU A 153 18.81 -26.08 3.44
CA GLU A 153 19.33 -26.52 2.15
C GLU A 153 18.80 -25.70 0.97
N ASP A 154 17.50 -25.39 0.97
CA ASP A 154 16.85 -24.57 -0.05
C ASP A 154 17.22 -23.10 0.13
N ARG A 155 17.24 -22.61 1.37
CA ARG A 155 17.62 -21.23 1.72
C ARG A 155 19.06 -20.90 1.31
N ASN A 156 19.98 -21.86 1.43
CA ASN A 156 21.35 -21.72 0.96
C ASN A 156 21.46 -21.60 -0.57
N LYS A 157 20.45 -22.06 -1.32
CA LYS A 157 20.31 -21.91 -2.77
C LYS A 157 19.37 -20.77 -3.15
N SER A 158 19.02 -19.90 -2.21
CA SER A 158 18.14 -18.76 -2.41
C SER A 158 18.91 -17.45 -2.54
N VAL A 159 18.34 -16.54 -3.32
CA VAL A 159 18.89 -15.20 -3.54
C VAL A 159 17.76 -14.17 -3.58
N PHE A 160 18.02 -13.02 -2.96
CA PHE A 160 17.15 -11.85 -3.06
C PHE A 160 17.88 -10.73 -3.79
N ILE A 161 17.24 -10.16 -4.81
CA ILE A 161 17.77 -9.08 -5.63
C ILE A 161 16.84 -7.87 -5.49
N GLN A 162 17.37 -6.74 -5.02
CA GLN A 162 16.64 -5.47 -5.00
C GLN A 162 17.01 -4.65 -6.24
N ILE A 163 16.04 -4.39 -7.10
CA ILE A 163 16.24 -3.49 -8.24
C ILE A 163 16.22 -2.04 -7.77
N ASN A 164 17.16 -1.25 -8.30
CA ASN A 164 17.22 0.19 -8.13
C ASN A 164 17.02 0.91 -9.47
N PRO A 165 16.67 2.21 -9.48
CA PRO A 165 16.44 2.98 -10.72
C PRO A 165 17.62 3.06 -11.69
N THR A 166 18.84 2.73 -11.26
CA THR A 166 20.03 2.73 -12.11
C THR A 166 20.32 1.36 -12.73
N ASN A 167 19.62 0.31 -12.30
CA ASN A 167 19.86 -1.04 -12.79
C ASN A 167 19.20 -1.26 -14.16
N THR A 168 19.85 -2.09 -14.97
CA THR A 168 19.35 -2.51 -16.29
C THR A 168 19.13 -4.01 -16.33
N LEU A 169 18.26 -4.48 -17.23
CA LEU A 169 18.04 -5.91 -17.41
C LEU A 169 19.33 -6.64 -17.82
N ALA A 170 20.23 -5.98 -18.56
CA ALA A 170 21.53 -6.53 -18.93
C ALA A 170 22.44 -6.82 -17.72
N GLU A 171 22.38 -5.99 -16.68
CA GLU A 171 23.11 -6.21 -15.42
C GLU A 171 22.49 -7.37 -14.64
N VAL A 172 21.16 -7.38 -14.52
CA VAL A 172 20.43 -8.48 -13.88
C VAL A 172 20.71 -9.81 -14.58
N ASN A 173 20.71 -9.84 -15.91
CA ASN A 173 21.06 -11.04 -16.70
C ASN A 173 22.47 -11.56 -16.38
N LYS A 174 23.47 -10.68 -16.26
CA LYS A 174 24.84 -11.07 -15.91
C LYS A 174 24.91 -11.69 -14.52
N ASP A 175 24.23 -11.09 -13.55
CA ASP A 175 24.18 -11.61 -12.19
C ASP A 175 23.42 -12.94 -12.13
N LEU A 176 22.28 -13.07 -12.83
CA LEU A 176 21.51 -14.31 -12.88
C LEU A 176 22.29 -15.47 -13.51
N ARG A 177 23.03 -15.25 -14.61
CA ARG A 177 23.92 -16.28 -15.19
C ARG A 177 25.01 -16.71 -14.23
N LYS A 178 25.55 -15.76 -13.47
CA LYS A 178 26.55 -16.06 -12.43
C LYS A 178 25.93 -16.88 -11.31
N LEU A 179 24.75 -16.50 -10.83
CA LEU A 179 23.99 -17.22 -9.80
C LEU A 179 23.64 -18.65 -10.24
N GLU A 180 23.20 -18.81 -11.48
CA GLU A 180 22.92 -20.12 -12.09
C GLU A 180 24.16 -21.01 -12.12
N THR A 181 25.32 -20.47 -12.54
CA THR A 181 26.60 -21.20 -12.56
C THR A 181 27.04 -21.62 -11.15
N LEU A 182 26.70 -20.81 -10.14
CA LEU A 182 26.96 -21.08 -8.72
C LEU A 182 25.92 -22.04 -8.09
N GLY A 183 24.91 -22.48 -8.85
CA GLY A 183 23.91 -23.45 -8.39
C GLY A 183 22.77 -22.86 -7.55
N TYR A 184 22.57 -21.54 -7.56
CA TYR A 184 21.39 -20.92 -6.96
C TYR A 184 20.14 -21.32 -7.74
N LYS A 185 19.08 -21.67 -7.00
CA LYS A 185 17.83 -22.19 -7.56
C LYS A 185 16.67 -21.23 -7.37
N TYR A 186 16.51 -20.64 -6.19
CA TYR A 186 15.34 -19.81 -5.87
C TYR A 186 15.71 -18.34 -5.90
N VAL A 187 15.12 -17.59 -6.82
CA VAL A 187 15.48 -16.19 -7.08
C VAL A 187 14.27 -15.30 -6.84
N PHE A 188 14.42 -14.38 -5.90
CA PHE A 188 13.41 -13.37 -5.59
C PHE A 188 13.92 -12.00 -6.05
N ILE A 189 13.26 -11.38 -7.02
CA ILE A 189 13.66 -10.09 -7.60
C ILE A 189 12.57 -9.06 -7.28
N ASP A 190 12.90 -8.08 -6.45
CA ASP A 190 11.95 -7.06 -5.97
C ASP A 190 12.07 -5.73 -6.73
N GLU A 191 10.92 -5.10 -6.94
CA GLU A 191 10.71 -3.89 -7.74
C GLU A 191 11.25 -3.96 -9.18
N VAL A 192 11.06 -5.10 -9.87
CA VAL A 192 11.57 -5.33 -11.23
C VAL A 192 11.06 -4.33 -12.26
N THR A 193 9.84 -3.85 -12.06
CA THR A 193 9.19 -2.89 -12.94
C THR A 193 9.85 -1.53 -12.92
N ILE A 194 10.81 -1.26 -12.03
CA ILE A 194 11.61 -0.02 -12.04
C ILE A 194 12.58 0.03 -13.24
N MET A 195 12.98 -1.13 -13.80
CA MET A 195 13.87 -1.13 -14.96
C MET A 195 13.14 -0.65 -16.21
N ASP A 196 13.74 0.31 -16.91
CA ASP A 196 13.14 0.90 -18.13
C ASP A 196 12.94 -0.14 -19.25
N ASP A 197 13.77 -1.19 -19.28
CA ASP A 197 13.76 -2.27 -20.27
C ASP A 197 13.03 -3.55 -19.79
N PHE A 198 12.34 -3.51 -18.63
CA PHE A 198 11.63 -4.67 -18.08
C PHE A 198 10.58 -5.22 -19.04
N ILE A 199 9.65 -4.36 -19.51
CA ILE A 199 8.49 -4.81 -20.30
C ILE A 199 8.92 -5.56 -21.56
N GLN A 200 9.91 -5.02 -22.29
CA GLN A 200 10.38 -5.61 -23.55
C GLN A 200 11.26 -6.85 -23.34
N GLY A 201 11.90 -6.98 -22.18
CA GLY A 201 12.85 -8.05 -21.90
C GLY A 201 12.37 -9.09 -20.89
N ALA A 202 11.11 -9.02 -20.44
CA ALA A 202 10.59 -9.89 -19.38
C ALA A 202 10.68 -11.39 -19.72
N ALA A 203 10.59 -11.75 -21.01
CA ALA A 203 10.75 -13.13 -21.49
C ALA A 203 12.11 -13.75 -21.09
N LEU A 204 13.13 -12.94 -20.81
CA LEU A 204 14.41 -13.42 -20.30
C LEU A 204 14.23 -14.28 -19.03
N PHE A 205 13.33 -13.88 -18.14
CA PHE A 205 13.14 -14.58 -16.87
C PHE A 205 12.52 -15.96 -17.06
N SER A 206 11.57 -16.12 -17.98
CA SER A 206 10.94 -17.41 -18.29
C SER A 206 11.81 -18.28 -19.19
N ASP A 207 12.21 -17.76 -20.34
CA ASP A 207 12.73 -18.55 -21.47
C ASP A 207 14.17 -18.99 -21.25
N VAL A 208 14.90 -18.29 -20.38
CA VAL A 208 16.30 -18.62 -20.04
C VAL A 208 16.38 -19.23 -18.65
N PHE A 209 15.94 -18.51 -17.62
CA PHE A 209 16.24 -18.89 -16.24
C PHE A 209 15.19 -19.83 -15.62
N ALA A 210 13.89 -19.57 -15.80
CA ALA A 210 12.88 -20.52 -15.33
C ALA A 210 12.97 -21.86 -16.09
N SER A 211 13.28 -21.78 -17.39
CA SER A 211 13.44 -22.96 -18.25
C SER A 211 14.70 -23.79 -17.95
N SER A 212 15.71 -23.19 -17.31
CA SER A 212 16.87 -23.94 -16.82
C SER A 212 16.68 -24.57 -15.44
N GLY A 213 15.49 -24.41 -14.85
CA GLY A 213 15.11 -25.00 -13.56
C GLY A 213 15.23 -24.04 -12.36
N MET A 214 15.56 -22.76 -12.58
CA MET A 214 15.46 -21.76 -11.52
C MET A 214 13.98 -21.45 -11.21
N LYS A 215 13.69 -21.11 -9.96
CA LYS A 215 12.37 -20.63 -9.52
C LYS A 215 12.44 -19.12 -9.37
N ILE A 216 11.89 -18.41 -10.35
CA ILE A 216 11.94 -16.94 -10.39
C ILE A 216 10.64 -16.36 -9.82
N VAL A 217 10.75 -15.54 -8.78
CA VAL A 217 9.66 -14.73 -8.23
C VAL A 217 9.99 -13.26 -8.48
N LEU A 218 9.13 -12.58 -9.22
CA LEU A 218 9.24 -11.16 -9.56
C LEU A 218 8.24 -10.38 -8.72
N SER A 219 8.61 -9.23 -8.17
CA SER A 219 7.66 -8.32 -7.55
C SER A 219 7.84 -6.88 -7.98
N GLY A 220 6.76 -6.10 -7.84
CA GLY A 220 6.78 -4.69 -8.14
C GLY A 220 5.48 -3.98 -7.80
N THR A 221 5.57 -2.66 -7.69
CA THR A 221 4.43 -1.81 -7.36
C THR A 221 3.71 -1.23 -8.59
N ASP A 222 4.33 -1.35 -9.76
CA ASP A 222 3.78 -0.88 -11.03
C ASP A 222 2.97 -2.01 -11.71
N SER A 223 1.67 -2.09 -11.39
CA SER A 223 0.82 -3.17 -11.90
C SER A 223 0.68 -3.16 -13.42
N LEU A 224 0.67 -1.98 -14.05
CA LEU A 224 0.55 -1.86 -15.51
C LEU A 224 1.76 -2.46 -16.22
N GLY A 225 2.96 -2.29 -15.69
CA GLY A 225 4.18 -2.87 -16.26
C GLY A 225 4.10 -4.39 -16.35
N PHE A 226 3.48 -5.04 -15.37
CA PHE A 226 3.24 -6.48 -15.40
C PHE A 226 2.10 -6.88 -16.33
N VAL A 227 0.99 -6.13 -16.37
CA VAL A 227 -0.11 -6.38 -17.32
C VAL A 227 0.40 -6.33 -18.76
N PHE A 228 1.18 -5.30 -19.12
CA PHE A 228 1.79 -5.21 -20.45
C PHE A 228 2.82 -6.31 -20.72
N SER A 229 3.58 -6.71 -19.70
CA SER A 229 4.54 -7.80 -19.85
C SER A 229 3.86 -9.15 -20.03
N GLU A 230 2.72 -9.38 -19.38
CA GLU A 230 1.93 -10.61 -19.48
C GLU A 230 1.23 -10.74 -20.84
N ASP A 231 0.65 -9.65 -21.36
CA ASP A 231 0.03 -9.64 -22.68
C ASP A 231 1.05 -9.87 -23.83
N GLU A 232 2.30 -9.43 -23.65
CA GLU A 232 3.33 -9.53 -24.69
C GLU A 232 4.38 -10.61 -24.42
N GLN A 233 5.32 -10.37 -23.49
CA GLN A 233 6.54 -11.15 -23.34
C GLN A 233 6.36 -12.42 -22.49
N LEU A 234 5.36 -12.42 -21.60
CA LEU A 234 5.11 -13.46 -20.60
C LEU A 234 3.76 -14.18 -20.80
N TYR A 235 3.17 -14.10 -21.98
CA TYR A 235 1.90 -14.74 -22.32
C TYR A 235 1.96 -16.26 -22.07
N ASP A 236 1.07 -16.76 -21.20
CA ASP A 236 1.07 -18.15 -20.69
C ASP A 236 2.38 -18.60 -19.98
N ARG A 237 3.29 -17.67 -19.68
CA ARG A 237 4.61 -17.94 -19.07
C ARG A 237 4.73 -17.40 -17.65
N CYS A 238 3.64 -16.92 -17.06
CA CYS A 238 3.66 -16.45 -15.69
C CYS A 238 2.43 -16.90 -14.88
N PHE A 239 2.60 -16.91 -13.56
CA PHE A 239 1.51 -16.87 -12.60
C PHE A 239 1.39 -15.45 -12.06
N LEU A 240 0.22 -14.86 -12.18
CA LEU A 240 -0.08 -13.53 -11.66
C LEU A 240 -0.75 -13.65 -10.29
N LEU A 241 -0.14 -13.04 -9.27
CA LEU A 241 -0.73 -12.86 -7.96
C LEU A 241 -0.82 -11.38 -7.62
N HIS A 242 -2.05 -10.88 -7.57
CA HIS A 242 -2.33 -9.47 -7.34
C HIS A 242 -2.59 -9.16 -5.86
N THR A 243 -2.03 -8.04 -5.38
CA THR A 243 -2.12 -7.58 -3.99
C THR A 243 -2.47 -6.10 -3.95
N THR A 244 -3.72 -5.73 -4.21
CA THR A 244 -4.15 -4.31 -4.21
C THR A 244 -4.46 -3.77 -2.83
N PHE A 245 -5.11 -4.58 -2.01
CA PHE A 245 -5.37 -4.27 -0.60
C PHE A 245 -5.32 -5.57 0.20
N ILE A 246 -5.25 -5.42 1.52
CA ILE A 246 -5.31 -6.52 2.48
C ILE A 246 -6.77 -6.59 2.94
N PRO A 247 -7.52 -7.67 2.67
CA PRO A 247 -8.90 -7.83 3.14
C PRO A 247 -9.01 -7.71 4.65
N PHE A 248 -10.20 -7.38 5.18
CA PHE A 248 -10.39 -7.23 6.62
C PHE A 248 -9.99 -8.49 7.39
N ARG A 249 -10.35 -9.67 6.87
CA ARG A 249 -9.95 -10.96 7.46
C ARG A 249 -8.43 -11.09 7.61
N GLU A 250 -7.68 -10.84 6.53
CA GLU A 250 -6.22 -10.93 6.55
C GLU A 250 -5.63 -9.85 7.44
N PHE A 251 -6.11 -8.62 7.36
CA PHE A 251 -5.70 -7.50 8.20
C PHE A 251 -5.85 -7.86 9.68
N SER A 252 -7.01 -8.40 10.03
CA SER A 252 -7.37 -8.77 11.39
C SER A 252 -6.51 -9.92 11.90
N ASN A 253 -6.33 -10.95 11.08
CA ASN A 253 -5.49 -12.10 11.41
C ASN A 253 -4.02 -11.70 11.60
N VAL A 254 -3.44 -10.99 10.63
CA VAL A 254 -2.01 -10.63 10.59
C VAL A 254 -1.65 -9.63 11.68
N LEU A 255 -2.51 -8.64 11.94
CA LEU A 255 -2.22 -7.56 12.89
C LEU A 255 -2.79 -7.80 14.29
N GLY A 256 -3.74 -8.73 14.44
CA GLY A 256 -4.50 -8.90 15.68
C GLY A 256 -5.43 -7.73 15.99
N ILE A 257 -5.83 -6.96 14.99
CA ILE A 257 -6.75 -5.81 15.12
C ILE A 257 -8.12 -6.22 14.59
N HIS A 258 -9.07 -6.42 15.49
CA HIS A 258 -10.46 -6.78 15.20
C HIS A 258 -11.36 -5.53 15.31
N ASP A 259 -11.03 -4.47 14.58
CA ASP A 259 -11.81 -3.21 14.58
C ASP A 259 -11.92 -2.65 13.17
N ILE A 260 -13.15 -2.58 12.66
CA ILE A 260 -13.45 -2.09 11.32
C ILE A 260 -13.10 -0.61 11.14
N ASP A 261 -13.18 0.21 12.19
CA ASP A 261 -12.79 1.62 12.11
C ASP A 261 -11.28 1.76 11.92
N LYS A 262 -10.51 0.91 12.61
CA LYS A 262 -9.06 0.84 12.41
C LYS A 262 -8.72 0.37 11.01
N TYR A 263 -9.43 -0.62 10.50
CA TYR A 263 -9.24 -1.04 9.12
C TYR A 263 -9.49 0.09 8.11
N MET A 264 -10.55 0.88 8.27
CA MET A 264 -10.81 2.07 7.45
C MET A 264 -9.67 3.10 7.55
N GLU A 265 -9.15 3.36 8.75
CA GLU A 265 -8.00 4.25 8.98
C GLU A 265 -6.71 3.76 8.29
N PHE A 266 -6.50 2.44 8.21
CA PHE A 266 -5.32 1.83 7.58
C PHE A 266 -5.47 1.62 6.08
N GLY A 267 -6.71 1.55 5.58
CA GLY A 267 -7.01 1.42 4.16
C GLY A 267 -6.46 0.13 3.53
N GLY A 268 -6.47 -0.99 4.27
CA GLY A 268 -5.98 -2.26 3.74
C GLY A 268 -4.50 -2.22 3.32
N THR A 269 -3.66 -1.45 4.03
CA THR A 269 -2.22 -1.33 3.76
C THR A 269 -1.36 -1.75 4.96
N MET A 270 -0.11 -2.12 4.69
CA MET A 270 0.96 -2.31 5.67
C MET A 270 1.83 -1.05 5.76
N SER A 271 2.17 -0.62 6.97
CA SER A 271 3.16 0.43 7.19
C SER A 271 4.56 -0.15 7.48
N GLN A 272 5.50 0.69 7.93
CA GLN A 272 6.90 0.34 8.15
C GLN A 272 7.11 -0.79 9.17
N SER A 273 8.22 -1.50 9.01
CA SER A 273 8.71 -2.56 9.90
C SER A 273 9.10 -2.00 11.29
N GLY A 274 8.87 -2.79 12.35
CA GLY A 274 9.26 -2.48 13.75
C GLY A 274 8.07 -2.26 14.70
N ASP A 275 8.30 -1.62 15.86
CA ASP A 275 7.31 -1.39 16.94
C ASP A 275 6.06 -0.59 16.52
N ASN A 276 6.05 -0.02 15.31
CA ASN A 276 4.92 0.72 14.72
C ASN A 276 4.49 0.08 13.40
N TYR A 277 4.18 -1.23 13.46
CA TYR A 277 3.83 -2.06 12.30
C TYR A 277 2.77 -1.43 11.39
N ASN A 278 1.88 -0.60 11.94
CA ASN A 278 0.89 0.17 11.19
C ASN A 278 0.72 1.60 11.74
N LYS A 279 1.48 2.57 11.21
CA LYS A 279 1.16 4.00 11.25
C LYS A 279 0.22 4.33 10.08
N SER A 280 -0.94 4.92 10.38
CA SER A 280 -1.93 5.25 9.36
C SER A 280 -1.34 6.18 8.31
N ILE A 281 -1.16 5.65 7.09
CA ILE A 281 -0.78 6.43 5.89
C ILE A 281 -1.87 7.44 5.57
N PHE A 282 -3.12 7.08 5.87
CA PHE A 282 -4.30 7.89 5.63
C PHE A 282 -4.63 8.85 6.79
N GLY A 283 -3.82 8.84 7.84
CA GLY A 283 -4.03 9.68 9.03
C GLY A 283 -3.73 11.16 8.81
N THR A 284 -3.02 11.52 7.73
CA THR A 284 -2.79 12.92 7.37
C THR A 284 -2.96 13.18 5.88
N LYS A 285 -3.46 14.38 5.55
CA LYS A 285 -3.53 14.88 4.16
C LYS A 285 -2.22 14.69 3.40
N LYS A 286 -1.07 15.04 4.02
CA LYS A 286 0.22 15.02 3.34
C LYS A 286 0.60 13.60 2.95
N SER A 287 0.44 12.65 3.86
CA SER A 287 0.77 11.25 3.61
C SER A 287 -0.20 10.57 2.64
N THR A 288 -1.50 10.88 2.69
CA THR A 288 -2.48 10.38 1.70
C THR A 288 -2.20 10.93 0.30
N ALA A 289 -2.00 12.24 0.17
CA ALA A 289 -1.72 12.85 -1.12
C ALA A 289 -0.39 12.36 -1.72
N GLU A 290 0.61 12.12 -0.87
CA GLU A 290 1.87 11.48 -1.28
C GLU A 290 1.65 10.03 -1.71
N TYR A 291 0.78 9.28 -1.02
CA TYR A 291 0.40 7.93 -1.42
C TYR A 291 -0.29 7.91 -2.78
N VAL A 292 -1.36 8.68 -2.99
CA VAL A 292 -2.05 8.76 -4.29
C VAL A 292 -1.08 9.13 -5.41
N ASN A 293 -0.24 10.14 -5.17
CA ASN A 293 0.72 10.58 -6.17
C ASN A 293 1.77 9.49 -6.49
N THR A 294 2.28 8.77 -5.49
CA THR A 294 3.38 7.82 -5.68
C THR A 294 2.93 6.40 -6.04
N ALA A 295 1.82 5.93 -5.47
CA ALA A 295 1.31 4.56 -5.64
C ALA A 295 0.32 4.41 -6.81
N ILE A 296 -0.33 5.51 -7.20
CA ILE A 296 -1.33 5.49 -8.28
C ILE A 296 -0.83 6.33 -9.45
N ALA A 297 -0.59 7.63 -9.26
CA ALA A 297 -0.34 8.54 -10.38
C ALA A 297 1.04 8.33 -11.04
N ARG A 298 2.12 8.18 -10.26
CA ARG A 298 3.50 8.02 -10.78
C ARG A 298 3.72 6.66 -11.46
N ASN A 299 3.04 5.61 -11.01
CA ASN A 299 3.14 4.28 -11.62
C ASN A 299 2.60 4.28 -13.06
N ILE A 300 1.54 5.06 -13.33
CA ILE A 300 1.06 5.30 -14.71
C ILE A 300 2.18 5.85 -15.58
N GLN A 301 2.83 6.92 -15.15
CA GLN A 301 3.89 7.52 -15.95
C GLN A 301 5.02 6.56 -16.24
N HIS A 302 5.42 5.80 -15.21
CA HIS A 302 6.51 4.86 -15.34
C HIS A 302 6.20 3.80 -16.40
N SER A 303 5.05 3.15 -16.27
CA SER A 303 4.54 2.18 -17.23
C SER A 303 4.42 2.76 -18.65
N LEU A 304 3.80 3.93 -18.80
CA LEU A 304 3.57 4.53 -20.11
C LEU A 304 4.84 5.04 -20.79
N LYS A 305 5.83 5.52 -20.04
CA LYS A 305 7.12 5.93 -20.60
C LYS A 305 7.85 4.75 -21.23
N ASN A 306 7.74 3.58 -20.60
CA ASN A 306 8.53 2.40 -20.95
C ASN A 306 7.76 1.44 -21.88
N TYR A 307 6.49 1.72 -22.18
CA TYR A 307 5.68 0.95 -23.12
C TYR A 307 5.81 1.50 -24.56
N GLN A 308 6.49 0.76 -25.45
CA GLN A 308 6.78 1.20 -26.83
C GLN A 308 5.52 1.36 -27.70
N TYR A 309 4.44 0.65 -27.39
CA TYR A 309 3.15 0.76 -28.06
C TYR A 309 2.18 1.73 -27.37
N GLY A 310 2.71 2.67 -26.55
CA GLY A 310 2.02 3.65 -25.67
C GLY A 310 1.05 4.64 -26.34
N SER A 311 0.11 4.11 -27.10
CA SER A 311 -1.11 4.78 -27.57
C SER A 311 -2.24 4.68 -26.56
N HIS A 312 -2.29 3.59 -25.78
CA HIS A 312 -3.19 3.44 -24.65
C HIS A 312 -2.80 4.39 -23.50
N PHE A 313 -3.79 5.05 -22.89
CA PHE A 313 -3.64 6.02 -21.79
C PHE A 313 -2.86 7.32 -22.09
N ARG A 314 -2.72 7.71 -23.36
CA ARG A 314 -2.06 8.98 -23.72
C ARG A 314 -2.73 10.19 -23.06
N ASN A 315 -4.04 10.15 -22.84
CA ASN A 315 -4.77 11.25 -22.24
C ASN A 315 -4.56 11.30 -20.72
N LEU A 316 -4.42 10.16 -20.02
CA LEU A 316 -3.97 10.12 -18.62
C LEU A 316 -2.58 10.71 -18.44
N LYS A 317 -1.66 10.40 -19.36
CA LYS A 317 -0.32 10.97 -19.34
C LYS A 317 -0.38 12.50 -19.40
N ALA A 318 -1.21 13.06 -20.29
CA ALA A 318 -1.41 14.50 -20.39
C ALA A 318 -1.93 15.09 -19.06
N LEU A 319 -2.94 14.47 -18.44
CA LEU A 319 -3.47 14.89 -17.13
C LEU A 319 -2.40 14.85 -16.05
N TYR A 320 -1.62 13.78 -15.98
CA TYR A 320 -0.55 13.68 -15.00
C TYR A 320 0.50 14.77 -15.23
N ASP A 321 0.97 14.95 -16.47
CA ASP A 321 2.05 15.89 -16.80
C ASP A 321 1.70 17.34 -16.42
N LYS A 322 0.40 17.65 -16.31
CA LYS A 322 -0.11 18.95 -15.82
C LYS A 322 -0.43 19.00 -14.33
N GLY A 323 -0.34 17.87 -13.63
CA GLY A 323 -0.62 17.69 -12.21
C GLY A 323 -2.10 17.50 -11.89
N GLU A 324 -2.92 17.10 -12.86
CA GLU A 324 -4.39 17.12 -12.77
C GLU A 324 -5.01 15.73 -12.60
N LEU A 325 -4.25 14.66 -12.79
CA LEU A 325 -4.71 13.30 -12.53
C LEU A 325 -5.03 13.07 -11.04
N THR A 326 -4.19 13.59 -10.12
CA THR A 326 -4.46 13.52 -8.68
C THR A 326 -5.76 14.23 -8.32
N ASN A 327 -6.02 15.38 -8.97
CA ASN A 327 -7.30 16.08 -8.85
C ASN A 327 -8.45 15.17 -9.29
N ALA A 328 -8.38 14.60 -10.50
CA ALA A 328 -9.45 13.77 -11.04
C ALA A 328 -9.79 12.58 -10.13
N ILE A 329 -8.77 11.86 -9.65
CA ILE A 329 -8.95 10.75 -8.70
C ILE A 329 -9.61 11.23 -7.40
N ASN A 330 -9.11 12.32 -6.80
CA ASN A 330 -9.67 12.82 -5.54
C ASN A 330 -11.12 13.31 -5.68
N ARG A 331 -11.50 13.83 -6.86
CA ARG A 331 -12.90 14.18 -7.16
C ARG A 331 -13.81 12.96 -7.20
N ILE A 332 -13.37 11.89 -7.86
CA ILE A 332 -14.16 10.65 -7.96
C ILE A 332 -14.31 9.99 -6.58
N VAL A 333 -13.24 9.95 -5.78
CA VAL A 333 -13.30 9.40 -4.41
C VAL A 333 -14.20 10.23 -3.48
N GLU A 334 -14.36 11.55 -3.71
CA GLU A 334 -15.26 12.37 -2.89
C GLU A 334 -16.73 12.28 -3.31
N ASP A 335 -16.97 11.94 -4.58
CA ASP A 335 -18.33 11.76 -5.07
C ASP A 335 -19.02 10.58 -4.35
N MET A 336 -20.29 10.78 -3.97
CA MET A 336 -21.05 9.84 -3.16
C MET A 336 -21.26 8.48 -3.82
N ASN A 337 -21.43 8.47 -5.15
CA ASN A 337 -21.64 7.25 -5.92
C ASN A 337 -20.36 6.76 -6.59
N HIS A 338 -19.25 7.49 -6.37
CA HIS A 338 -18.02 7.33 -7.11
C HIS A 338 -18.24 7.37 -8.63
N ASP A 339 -19.13 8.27 -9.07
CA ASP A 339 -19.57 8.31 -10.45
C ASP A 339 -18.44 8.74 -11.39
N PHE A 340 -18.09 7.86 -12.33
CA PHE A 340 -17.18 8.18 -13.42
C PHE A 340 -17.96 8.90 -14.52
N THR A 341 -18.37 10.15 -14.27
CA THR A 341 -19.05 11.03 -15.23
C THR A 341 -18.20 12.27 -15.56
N ILE A 342 -18.38 12.86 -16.75
CA ILE A 342 -17.75 14.16 -17.06
C ILE A 342 -18.20 15.21 -16.04
N GLU A 343 -19.47 15.17 -15.62
CA GLU A 343 -20.03 16.14 -14.70
C GLU A 343 -19.25 16.16 -13.38
N VAL A 344 -18.96 15.00 -12.79
CA VAL A 344 -18.16 14.89 -11.55
C VAL A 344 -16.78 15.53 -11.70
N LEU A 345 -16.15 15.36 -12.86
CA LEU A 345 -14.80 15.89 -13.13
C LEU A 345 -14.77 17.38 -13.49
N THR A 346 -15.89 17.97 -13.91
CA THR A 346 -15.93 19.32 -14.49
C THR A 346 -16.80 20.32 -13.73
N ARG A 347 -17.83 19.88 -12.98
CA ARG A 347 -18.71 20.76 -12.21
C ARG A 347 -17.95 21.59 -11.18
N THR A 348 -18.52 22.67 -10.67
CA THR A 348 -17.93 23.37 -9.52
C THR A 348 -17.96 22.45 -8.30
N PHE A 349 -16.83 22.32 -7.59
CA PHE A 349 -16.73 21.45 -6.43
C PHE A 349 -17.74 21.84 -5.35
N LYS A 350 -18.50 20.85 -4.89
CA LYS A 350 -19.37 20.90 -3.71
C LYS A 350 -19.09 19.65 -2.93
N SER A 351 -18.91 19.77 -1.62
CA SER A 351 -18.72 18.58 -0.80
C SER A 351 -20.04 17.91 -0.54
N HIS A 352 -20.15 16.66 -0.98
CA HIS A 352 -21.33 15.86 -0.73
C HIS A 352 -21.48 15.60 0.78
N ASP A 353 -20.41 15.20 1.45
CA ASP A 353 -20.42 14.89 2.89
C ASP A 353 -20.80 16.09 3.76
N PHE A 354 -20.34 17.30 3.39
CA PHE A 354 -20.76 18.50 4.10
C PHE A 354 -22.24 18.81 3.87
N GLY A 355 -22.73 18.58 2.65
CA GLY A 355 -24.16 18.72 2.32
C GLY A 355 -25.02 17.77 3.14
N SER A 356 -24.66 16.48 3.19
CA SER A 356 -25.40 15.47 3.97
C SER A 356 -25.28 15.72 5.47
N ALA A 357 -24.13 16.19 5.97
CA ALA A 357 -23.92 16.50 7.38
C ALA A 357 -24.99 17.44 7.94
N LYS A 358 -25.38 18.47 7.18
CA LYS A 358 -26.45 19.40 7.61
C LYS A 358 -27.77 18.69 7.90
N ASP A 359 -28.19 17.81 7.01
CA ASP A 359 -29.45 17.07 7.17
C ASP A 359 -29.37 16.04 8.32
N ILE A 360 -28.22 15.39 8.47
CA ILE A 360 -27.98 14.40 9.53
C ILE A 360 -28.07 15.03 10.90
N ILE A 361 -27.39 16.16 11.10
CA ILE A 361 -27.35 16.84 12.39
C ILE A 361 -28.71 17.47 12.73
N ARG A 362 -29.45 17.98 11.74
CA ARG A 362 -30.84 18.47 11.94
C ARG A 362 -31.82 17.36 12.32
N LYS A 363 -31.63 16.16 11.80
CA LYS A 363 -32.50 14.99 12.05
C LYS A 363 -31.96 14.07 13.15
N ASP A 364 -30.95 14.51 13.89
CA ASP A 364 -30.38 13.73 14.97
C ASP A 364 -31.45 13.44 16.03
N ARG A 365 -31.55 12.18 16.46
CA ARG A 365 -32.64 11.75 17.34
C ARG A 365 -32.41 12.13 18.79
N GLU A 366 -31.15 12.28 19.18
CA GLU A 366 -30.78 12.55 20.57
C GLU A 366 -30.71 14.04 20.84
N ASN A 367 -30.03 14.79 19.97
CA ASN A 367 -29.88 16.23 20.12
C ASN A 367 -29.82 16.91 18.74
N PRO A 368 -30.97 17.25 18.13
CA PRO A 368 -31.00 17.93 16.84
C PRO A 368 -30.51 19.37 16.95
N THR A 369 -29.73 19.81 15.96
CA THR A 369 -29.28 21.22 15.86
C THR A 369 -29.11 21.63 14.40
N ASP A 370 -29.20 22.93 14.15
CA ASP A 370 -29.03 23.60 12.86
C ASP A 370 -27.73 24.41 12.78
N ILE A 371 -26.79 24.25 13.72
CA ILE A 371 -25.54 25.03 13.76
C ILE A 371 -24.70 24.97 12.46
N LEU A 372 -24.84 23.90 11.68
CA LEU A 372 -24.18 23.76 10.37
C LEU A 372 -24.83 24.60 9.26
N ASP A 373 -25.96 25.25 9.53
CA ASP A 373 -26.61 26.20 8.62
C ASP A 373 -26.04 27.60 8.78
N ASP A 374 -25.47 27.92 9.94
CA ASP A 374 -24.87 29.22 10.28
C ASP A 374 -23.37 29.33 9.94
N VAL A 375 -22.72 28.22 9.58
CA VAL A 375 -21.31 28.21 9.18
C VAL A 375 -21.11 28.75 7.76
N ASP A 376 -19.93 29.26 7.47
CA ASP A 376 -19.55 29.69 6.13
C ASP A 376 -19.24 28.48 5.23
N GLY A 377 -20.30 27.92 4.64
CA GLY A 377 -20.22 26.74 3.78
C GLY A 377 -19.33 26.92 2.55
N GLU A 378 -19.25 28.13 2.00
CA GLU A 378 -18.37 28.43 0.86
C GLU A 378 -16.90 28.38 1.29
N LYS A 379 -16.55 29.00 2.41
CA LYS A 379 -15.19 28.97 2.97
C LYS A 379 -14.78 27.57 3.41
N ILE A 380 -15.70 26.77 3.96
CA ILE A 380 -15.47 25.35 4.29
C ILE A 380 -15.18 24.54 3.01
N THR A 381 -16.01 24.73 1.98
CA THR A 381 -15.87 24.02 0.70
C THR A 381 -14.56 24.40 0.00
N GLU A 382 -14.21 25.68 -0.04
CA GLU A 382 -12.94 26.16 -0.63
C GLU A 382 -11.70 25.68 0.13
N LYS A 383 -11.76 25.64 1.46
CA LYS A 383 -10.71 25.02 2.28
C LYS A 383 -10.60 23.53 1.98
N LEU A 384 -11.71 22.81 1.92
CA LEU A 384 -11.73 21.39 1.63
C LEU A 384 -11.18 21.11 0.23
N LYS A 385 -11.58 21.88 -0.79
CA LYS A 385 -11.04 21.82 -2.15
C LYS A 385 -9.50 21.88 -2.15
N LYS A 386 -8.93 22.84 -1.41
CA LYS A 386 -7.47 22.98 -1.23
C LYS A 386 -6.85 21.83 -0.41
N LEU A 387 -7.59 21.28 0.56
CA LEU A 387 -7.16 20.11 1.33
C LEU A 387 -7.09 18.86 0.45
N LEU A 388 -8.06 18.66 -0.43
CA LEU A 388 -8.15 17.51 -1.32
C LEU A 388 -7.39 17.69 -2.64
N ARG A 389 -6.79 18.87 -2.90
CA ARG A 389 -6.16 19.20 -4.20
C ARG A 389 -7.12 19.01 -5.38
N ILE A 390 -8.38 19.38 -5.17
CA ILE A 390 -9.40 19.39 -6.21
C ILE A 390 -9.33 20.74 -6.94
N LEU A 391 -9.56 20.71 -8.26
CA LEU A 391 -9.54 21.85 -9.17
C LEU A 391 -10.89 21.97 -9.85
N ASN A 392 -11.47 23.17 -9.81
CA ASN A 392 -12.61 23.55 -10.64
C ASN A 392 -12.17 23.72 -12.10
N ARG A 393 -13.13 23.75 -13.03
CA ARG A 393 -12.86 23.87 -14.47
C ARG A 393 -11.94 25.04 -14.81
N GLU A 394 -12.19 26.19 -14.20
CA GLU A 394 -11.39 27.41 -14.38
C GLU A 394 -9.95 27.31 -13.84
N GLU A 395 -9.66 26.33 -12.98
CA GLU A 395 -8.33 26.06 -12.42
C GLU A 395 -7.59 24.95 -13.19
N GLN A 396 -8.27 24.23 -14.10
CA GLN A 396 -7.72 23.17 -14.92
C GLN A 396 -6.98 23.74 -16.14
N LYS A 397 -5.85 23.12 -16.49
CA LYS A 397 -5.02 23.44 -17.65
C LYS A 397 -5.35 22.55 -18.84
N ILE A 398 -6.02 21.41 -18.61
CA ILE A 398 -6.51 20.52 -19.65
C ILE A 398 -8.02 20.50 -19.60
N GLU A 399 -8.64 20.60 -20.78
CA GLU A 399 -10.07 20.35 -20.89
C GLU A 399 -10.36 18.87 -20.74
N ILE A 400 -11.09 18.51 -19.68
CA ILE A 400 -11.55 17.13 -19.46
C ILE A 400 -12.60 16.77 -20.52
N GLN A 401 -12.45 15.56 -21.06
CA GLN A 401 -13.26 14.98 -22.12
C GLN A 401 -13.61 13.54 -21.73
N ASP A 402 -14.57 12.92 -22.42
CA ASP A 402 -15.02 11.55 -22.08
C ASP A 402 -13.88 10.52 -22.16
N VAL A 403 -12.93 10.69 -23.07
CA VAL A 403 -11.76 9.80 -23.16
C VAL A 403 -10.93 9.79 -21.87
N HIS A 404 -10.78 10.94 -21.21
CA HIS A 404 -10.07 11.03 -19.94
C HIS A 404 -10.77 10.21 -18.86
N ARG A 405 -12.10 10.33 -18.77
CA ARG A 405 -12.93 9.62 -17.80
C ARG A 405 -12.85 8.11 -17.99
N LEU A 406 -12.98 7.64 -19.24
CA LEU A 406 -12.87 6.23 -19.58
C LEU A 406 -11.49 5.68 -19.22
N GLU A 407 -10.43 6.39 -19.61
CA GLU A 407 -9.07 5.96 -19.30
C GLU A 407 -8.80 5.94 -17.78
N ILE A 408 -9.34 6.90 -16.99
CA ILE A 408 -9.17 6.88 -15.52
C ILE A 408 -9.86 5.64 -14.94
N LYS A 409 -11.09 5.32 -15.37
CA LYS A 409 -11.82 4.14 -14.88
C LYS A 409 -11.08 2.85 -15.23
N GLU A 410 -10.71 2.70 -16.51
CA GLU A 410 -9.98 1.53 -17.00
C GLU A 410 -8.67 1.34 -16.23
N TYR A 411 -7.94 2.42 -15.96
CA TYR A 411 -6.74 2.35 -15.17
C TYR A 411 -7.00 1.89 -13.72
N LEU A 412 -7.99 2.46 -13.04
CA LEU A 412 -8.30 2.08 -11.66
C LEU A 412 -8.82 0.63 -11.56
N ASP A 413 -9.54 0.16 -12.57
CA ASP A 413 -9.98 -1.24 -12.68
C ASP A 413 -8.79 -2.19 -12.89
N LEU A 414 -7.83 -1.84 -13.75
CA LEU A 414 -6.59 -2.61 -13.93
C LEU A 414 -5.76 -2.69 -12.65
N LEU A 415 -5.84 -1.67 -11.80
CA LEU A 415 -5.23 -1.68 -10.47
C LEU A 415 -6.06 -2.44 -9.42
N ASP A 416 -7.26 -2.94 -9.77
CA ASP A 416 -8.23 -3.51 -8.84
C ASP A 416 -8.56 -2.54 -7.68
N LEU A 417 -8.45 -1.23 -7.95
CA LEU A 417 -8.77 -0.14 -7.03
C LEU A 417 -10.26 0.17 -6.98
N THR A 418 -10.97 -0.21 -8.03
CA THR A 418 -12.41 -0.03 -8.19
C THR A 418 -13.06 -1.36 -8.49
N CYS A 419 -14.25 -1.56 -7.96
CA CYS A 419 -15.09 -2.72 -8.23
C CYS A 419 -16.51 -2.23 -8.48
N ASP A 420 -17.14 -2.74 -9.55
CA ASP A 420 -18.52 -2.37 -9.85
C ASP A 420 -19.45 -3.34 -9.12
N ILE A 421 -20.31 -2.81 -8.24
CA ILE A 421 -21.41 -3.55 -7.61
C ILE A 421 -22.68 -3.29 -8.42
N PRO A 422 -23.35 -4.32 -8.97
CA PRO A 422 -24.59 -4.12 -9.71
C PRO A 422 -25.65 -3.45 -8.84
N LEU A 423 -26.36 -2.49 -9.43
CA LEU A 423 -27.52 -1.84 -8.83
C LEU A 423 -28.78 -2.31 -9.56
N VAL A 424 -29.47 -3.28 -8.96
CA VAL A 424 -30.66 -3.87 -9.56
C VAL A 424 -31.89 -3.08 -9.12
N ASN A 425 -32.68 -2.59 -10.07
CA ASN A 425 -33.96 -1.95 -9.78
C ASN A 425 -35.09 -2.92 -10.12
N MET A 426 -35.97 -3.20 -9.16
CA MET A 426 -37.10 -4.11 -9.37
C MET A 426 -38.07 -3.66 -10.46
N ASN A 427 -38.16 -2.34 -10.72
CA ASN A 427 -39.02 -1.78 -11.76
C ASN A 427 -38.34 -1.72 -13.13
N ASP A 428 -37.00 -1.83 -13.19
CA ASP A 428 -36.22 -1.83 -14.44
C ASP A 428 -35.05 -2.81 -14.34
N LEU A 429 -35.39 -4.10 -14.49
CA LEU A 429 -34.44 -5.20 -14.48
C LEU A 429 -33.50 -5.19 -15.70
N SER A 430 -33.81 -4.40 -16.72
CA SER A 430 -32.95 -4.26 -17.90
C SER A 430 -31.80 -3.27 -17.70
N SER A 431 -31.91 -2.43 -16.66
CA SER A 431 -30.90 -1.44 -16.33
C SER A 431 -29.59 -2.14 -15.94
N LYS A 432 -28.50 -1.77 -16.62
CA LYS A 432 -27.13 -2.22 -16.28
C LYS A 432 -26.43 -1.19 -15.41
N LYS A 433 -27.14 -0.65 -14.42
CA LYS A 433 -26.56 0.33 -13.49
C LYS A 433 -25.62 -0.39 -12.52
N VAL A 434 -24.56 0.30 -12.16
CA VAL A 434 -23.57 -0.15 -11.19
C VAL A 434 -23.23 1.00 -10.26
N THR A 435 -22.90 0.66 -9.02
CA THR A 435 -22.23 1.55 -8.08
C THR A 435 -20.76 1.15 -8.04
N THR A 436 -19.85 2.10 -8.23
CA THR A 436 -18.42 1.80 -8.13
C THR A 436 -18.01 1.88 -6.66
N VAL A 437 -17.32 0.87 -6.15
CA VAL A 437 -16.74 0.87 -4.79
C VAL A 437 -15.22 0.90 -4.86
N PHE A 438 -14.57 1.61 -3.94
CA PHE A 438 -13.11 1.67 -3.87
C PHE A 438 -12.56 0.58 -2.96
N SER A 439 -11.58 -0.18 -3.45
CA SER A 439 -10.95 -1.25 -2.68
C SER A 439 -10.03 -0.76 -1.56
N GLN A 440 -9.75 0.54 -1.52
CA GLN A 440 -8.88 1.18 -0.55
C GLN A 440 -9.65 2.19 0.33
N PRO A 441 -10.30 1.74 1.42
CA PRO A 441 -11.17 2.61 2.22
C PRO A 441 -10.43 3.79 2.87
N GLY A 442 -9.12 3.68 3.06
CA GLY A 442 -8.30 4.76 3.62
C GLY A 442 -8.28 6.03 2.78
N LEU A 443 -8.48 5.93 1.46
CA LEU A 443 -8.61 7.11 0.60
C LEU A 443 -9.83 7.93 1.01
N ARG A 444 -10.97 7.27 1.19
CA ARG A 444 -12.22 7.90 1.61
C ARG A 444 -12.16 8.42 3.04
N TYR A 445 -11.61 7.62 3.96
CA TYR A 445 -11.40 8.03 5.35
C TYR A 445 -10.60 9.34 5.47
N SER A 446 -9.52 9.47 4.70
CA SER A 446 -8.70 10.68 4.69
C SER A 446 -9.45 11.93 4.21
N GLN A 447 -10.48 11.78 3.37
CA GLN A 447 -11.30 12.89 2.91
C GLN A 447 -12.30 13.31 3.99
N ALA A 448 -12.94 12.35 4.66
CA ALA A 448 -13.79 12.58 5.82
C ALA A 448 -13.04 13.38 6.91
N GLU A 449 -11.82 12.94 7.23
CA GLU A 449 -10.90 13.64 8.14
C GLU A 449 -10.57 15.07 7.68
N SER A 450 -10.47 15.29 6.36
CA SER A 450 -10.21 16.62 5.81
C SER A 450 -11.42 17.54 5.93
N LEU A 451 -12.64 17.00 5.82
CA LEU A 451 -13.88 17.73 6.08
C LEU A 451 -13.94 18.18 7.54
N ILE A 452 -13.70 17.26 8.49
CA ILE A 452 -13.70 17.60 9.93
C ILE A 452 -12.67 18.68 10.23
N LYS A 453 -11.45 18.58 9.66
CA LYS A 453 -10.42 19.62 9.80
C LYS A 453 -10.87 20.96 9.22
N SER A 454 -11.55 20.97 8.08
CA SER A 454 -12.08 22.19 7.47
C SER A 454 -13.13 22.85 8.37
N LEU A 455 -14.07 22.04 8.90
CA LEU A 455 -15.15 22.47 9.79
C LEU A 455 -14.61 23.03 11.12
N MET A 456 -13.64 22.36 11.74
CA MET A 456 -12.97 22.83 12.96
C MET A 456 -12.17 24.14 12.78
N MET A 457 -11.93 24.54 11.53
CA MET A 457 -11.30 25.81 11.19
C MET A 457 -12.30 26.93 10.87
N ASP A 458 -13.61 26.65 10.90
CA ASP A 458 -14.65 27.66 10.73
C ASP A 458 -14.83 28.52 11.99
N GLU A 459 -15.15 29.80 11.81
CA GLU A 459 -15.25 30.76 12.92
C GLU A 459 -16.52 30.55 13.75
N THR A 460 -17.66 30.35 13.09
CA THR A 460 -18.95 30.06 13.75
C THR A 460 -18.84 28.74 14.50
N PHE A 461 -18.37 27.68 13.83
CA PHE A 461 -18.24 26.37 14.44
C PHE A 461 -17.25 26.37 15.61
N ARG A 462 -16.19 27.20 15.58
CA ARG A 462 -15.22 27.30 16.68
C ARG A 462 -15.80 27.86 17.98
N ASN A 463 -16.87 28.65 17.88
CA ASN A 463 -17.53 29.26 19.04
C ASN A 463 -18.55 28.32 19.71
N VAL A 464 -18.86 27.18 19.09
CA VAL A 464 -19.63 26.09 19.69
C VAL A 464 -18.82 25.44 20.81
N ASP A 465 -19.48 24.97 21.86
CA ASP A 465 -18.82 24.32 22.98
C ASP A 465 -18.05 23.07 22.54
N ALA A 466 -17.00 22.72 23.31
CA ALA A 466 -16.10 21.66 22.92
C ALA A 466 -16.76 20.26 22.89
N GLN A 467 -17.76 20.01 23.73
CA GLN A 467 -18.45 18.73 23.78
C GLN A 467 -19.38 18.58 22.58
N GLU A 468 -20.13 19.63 22.26
CA GLU A 468 -21.05 19.65 21.12
C GLU A 468 -20.31 19.61 19.78
N ARG A 469 -19.18 20.32 19.65
CA ARG A 469 -18.32 20.17 18.47
C ARG A 469 -17.87 18.73 18.29
N LYS A 470 -17.40 18.10 19.37
CA LYS A 470 -16.96 16.70 19.35
C LYS A 470 -18.10 15.79 18.89
N ARG A 471 -19.29 15.92 19.50
CA ARG A 471 -20.50 15.15 19.14
C ARG A 471 -20.85 15.31 17.66
N ILE A 472 -20.92 16.55 17.16
CA ILE A 472 -21.24 16.82 15.75
C ILE A 472 -20.20 16.19 14.82
N THR A 473 -18.90 16.35 15.13
CA THR A 473 -17.84 15.77 14.29
C THR A 473 -17.85 14.25 14.31
N GLU A 474 -18.11 13.62 15.45
CA GLU A 474 -18.25 12.16 15.59
C GLU A 474 -19.47 11.67 14.79
N ARG A 475 -20.60 12.38 14.87
CA ARG A 475 -21.81 12.04 14.14
C ARG A 475 -21.64 12.10 12.61
N ILE A 476 -20.93 13.11 12.11
CA ILE A 476 -20.58 13.21 10.68
C ILE A 476 -19.66 12.07 10.27
N LEU A 477 -18.64 11.75 11.08
CA LEU A 477 -17.72 10.66 10.79
C LEU A 477 -18.43 9.30 10.80
N ASP A 478 -19.33 9.05 11.75
CA ASP A 478 -20.08 7.78 11.84
C ASP A 478 -21.00 7.57 10.64
N ASP A 479 -21.62 8.63 10.10
CA ASP A 479 -22.41 8.55 8.87
C ASP A 479 -21.54 8.18 7.66
N ILE A 480 -20.38 8.82 7.51
CA ILE A 480 -19.45 8.52 6.41
C ILE A 480 -18.90 7.09 6.56
N LYS A 481 -18.53 6.68 7.77
CA LYS A 481 -18.10 5.30 8.08
C LYS A 481 -19.21 4.29 7.82
N GLY A 482 -20.48 4.66 8.02
CA GLY A 482 -21.65 3.87 7.63
C GLY A 482 -21.66 3.51 6.16
N ARG A 483 -21.49 4.50 5.28
CA ARG A 483 -21.39 4.28 3.82
C ARG A 483 -20.16 3.43 3.47
N MET A 484 -19.00 3.76 4.05
CA MET A 484 -17.78 2.99 3.82
C MET A 484 -17.90 1.53 4.25
N LEU A 485 -18.63 1.25 5.34
CA LEU A 485 -18.87 -0.10 5.82
C LEU A 485 -19.70 -0.92 4.83
N GLU A 486 -20.74 -0.30 4.26
CA GLU A 486 -21.56 -0.91 3.21
C GLU A 486 -20.69 -1.29 2.00
N GLU A 487 -19.84 -0.36 1.52
CA GLU A 487 -18.92 -0.61 0.41
C GLU A 487 -17.92 -1.74 0.69
N ILE A 488 -17.32 -1.77 1.90
CA ILE A 488 -16.38 -2.82 2.30
C ILE A 488 -17.09 -4.18 2.33
N VAL A 489 -18.28 -4.26 2.92
CA VAL A 489 -19.05 -5.49 3.01
C VAL A 489 -19.42 -6.01 1.62
N GLN A 490 -19.93 -5.15 0.73
CA GLN A 490 -20.27 -5.53 -0.63
C GLN A 490 -19.04 -6.01 -1.42
N LEU A 491 -17.93 -5.28 -1.32
CA LEU A 491 -16.68 -5.60 -2.01
C LEU A 491 -16.12 -6.95 -1.55
N GLU A 492 -15.93 -7.13 -0.25
CA GLU A 492 -15.28 -8.33 0.29
C GLU A 492 -16.19 -9.56 0.14
N THR A 493 -17.51 -9.40 0.30
CA THR A 493 -18.47 -10.50 0.02
C THR A 493 -18.42 -10.92 -1.45
N LYS A 494 -18.41 -9.96 -2.38
CA LYS A 494 -18.32 -10.26 -3.82
C LYS A 494 -17.01 -10.96 -4.18
N LYS A 495 -15.89 -10.52 -3.62
CA LYS A 495 -14.57 -11.14 -3.89
C LYS A 495 -14.44 -12.54 -3.28
N ALA A 496 -15.01 -12.76 -2.10
CA ALA A 496 -15.01 -14.07 -1.43
C ALA A 496 -15.90 -15.09 -2.15
N ASN A 497 -16.94 -14.64 -2.86
CA ASN A 497 -17.96 -15.51 -3.46
C ASN A 497 -18.08 -15.34 -4.98
N PRO A 498 -17.07 -15.76 -5.77
CA PRO A 498 -17.05 -15.54 -7.23
C PRO A 498 -18.17 -16.25 -8.00
N ASN A 499 -18.78 -17.28 -7.41
CA ASN A 499 -19.88 -18.04 -8.01
C ASN A 499 -21.27 -17.47 -7.65
N LEU A 500 -21.34 -16.51 -6.74
CA LEU A 500 -22.59 -15.89 -6.29
C LEU A 500 -22.74 -14.50 -6.92
N GLU A 501 -23.98 -14.08 -7.13
CA GLU A 501 -24.28 -12.72 -7.57
C GLU A 501 -24.48 -11.83 -6.34
N VAL A 502 -23.60 -10.84 -6.16
CA VAL A 502 -23.67 -9.84 -5.08
C VAL A 502 -24.04 -8.49 -5.66
N PHE A 503 -25.17 -7.92 -5.22
CA PHE A 503 -25.70 -6.67 -5.75
C PHE A 503 -26.53 -5.89 -4.72
N LYS A 504 -26.73 -4.58 -4.98
CA LYS A 504 -27.67 -3.74 -4.24
C LYS A 504 -29.03 -3.78 -4.93
N LEU A 505 -30.12 -3.90 -4.16
CA LEU A 505 -31.47 -4.08 -4.70
C LEU A 505 -32.39 -2.93 -4.32
N GLN A 506 -32.92 -2.21 -5.31
CA GLN A 506 -33.80 -1.06 -5.13
C GLN A 506 -35.25 -1.37 -5.52
N PHE A 507 -36.18 -0.85 -4.72
CA PHE A 507 -37.62 -0.93 -4.95
C PHE A 507 -38.18 0.47 -5.23
N ALA A 508 -39.49 0.55 -5.49
CA ALA A 508 -40.17 1.86 -5.57
C ALA A 508 -40.06 2.64 -4.24
N VAL A 509 -40.06 1.91 -3.10
CA VAL A 509 -39.87 2.48 -1.76
C VAL A 509 -38.94 1.55 -0.96
N GLY A 510 -37.75 2.06 -0.64
CA GLY A 510 -36.72 1.33 0.09
C GLY A 510 -35.78 0.53 -0.80
N GLU A 511 -34.77 -0.04 -0.15
CA GLU A 511 -33.72 -0.84 -0.78
C GLU A 511 -33.23 -1.90 0.20
N PHE A 512 -32.52 -2.90 -0.31
CA PHE A 512 -31.64 -3.75 0.47
C PHE A 512 -30.20 -3.36 0.16
N ASP A 513 -29.41 -3.10 1.20
CA ASP A 513 -28.01 -2.69 1.08
C ASP A 513 -27.19 -3.75 0.34
N MET A 514 -27.48 -5.04 0.53
CA MET A 514 -26.86 -6.13 -0.22
C MET A 514 -27.79 -7.34 -0.35
N VAL A 515 -27.75 -7.97 -1.51
CA VAL A 515 -28.35 -9.28 -1.80
C VAL A 515 -27.24 -10.19 -2.30
N VAL A 516 -27.16 -11.39 -1.73
CA VAL A 516 -26.29 -12.47 -2.20
C VAL A 516 -27.19 -13.56 -2.77
N TYR A 517 -27.17 -13.69 -4.10
CA TYR A 517 -27.99 -14.64 -4.84
C TYR A 517 -27.14 -15.81 -5.33
N ASP A 518 -27.61 -17.02 -5.05
CA ASP A 518 -27.05 -18.26 -5.55
C ASP A 518 -27.89 -18.73 -6.76
N PRO A 519 -27.37 -18.56 -8.00
CA PRO A 519 -28.08 -18.98 -9.20
C PRO A 519 -28.16 -20.50 -9.35
N GLU A 520 -27.27 -21.27 -8.73
CA GLU A 520 -27.27 -22.73 -8.81
C GLU A 520 -28.41 -23.33 -7.96
N ASN A 521 -28.54 -22.85 -6.72
CA ASN A 521 -29.57 -23.33 -5.80
C ASN A 521 -30.89 -22.52 -5.86
N VAL A 522 -30.90 -21.42 -6.63
CA VAL A 522 -32.04 -20.51 -6.78
C VAL A 522 -32.57 -20.05 -5.42
N CYS A 523 -31.67 -19.44 -4.64
CA CYS A 523 -31.98 -18.91 -3.32
C CYS A 523 -31.11 -17.70 -3.02
N CYS A 524 -31.54 -16.86 -2.07
CA CYS A 524 -30.81 -15.64 -1.74
C CYS A 524 -30.76 -15.35 -0.24
N LYS A 525 -29.83 -14.49 0.13
CA LYS A 525 -29.72 -13.87 1.46
C LYS A 525 -29.79 -12.35 1.29
N ILE A 526 -30.51 -11.68 2.18
CA ILE A 526 -30.71 -10.22 2.12
C ILE A 526 -30.16 -9.54 3.38
N TYR A 527 -29.54 -8.38 3.18
CA TYR A 527 -28.74 -7.71 4.19
C TYR A 527 -29.06 -6.22 4.32
N GLU A 528 -28.98 -5.74 5.56
CA GLU A 528 -28.86 -4.32 5.92
C GLU A 528 -27.52 -4.12 6.64
N VAL A 529 -26.76 -3.10 6.27
CA VAL A 529 -25.44 -2.80 6.87
C VAL A 529 -25.55 -1.55 7.72
N LYS A 530 -25.10 -1.62 8.97
CA LYS A 530 -25.21 -0.53 9.94
C LYS A 530 -23.93 -0.39 10.74
N HIS A 531 -23.36 0.81 10.77
CA HIS A 531 -22.15 1.07 11.57
C HIS A 531 -22.41 1.10 13.09
N SER A 532 -23.66 1.23 13.53
CA SER A 532 -24.00 1.26 14.96
C SER A 532 -23.60 -0.02 15.71
N LYS A 533 -23.28 0.13 17.00
CA LYS A 533 -23.12 -0.97 17.96
C LYS A 533 -24.45 -1.39 18.61
N GLU A 534 -25.45 -0.53 18.51
CA GLU A 534 -26.75 -0.73 19.15
C GLU A 534 -27.77 -1.32 18.17
N LYS A 535 -28.62 -2.19 18.69
CA LYS A 535 -29.75 -2.75 17.95
C LYS A 535 -30.92 -1.79 17.98
N SER A 536 -31.61 -1.66 16.86
CA SER A 536 -32.82 -0.87 16.73
C SER A 536 -33.77 -1.48 15.71
N PRO A 537 -35.08 -1.57 16.00
CA PRO A 537 -36.08 -2.06 15.05
C PRO A 537 -36.10 -1.32 13.70
N PHE A 538 -35.63 -0.07 13.68
CA PHE A 538 -35.52 0.71 12.46
C PHE A 538 -34.47 0.16 11.48
N GLN A 539 -33.50 -0.63 11.94
CA GLN A 539 -32.40 -1.14 11.13
C GLN A 539 -32.84 -2.27 10.18
N TYR A 540 -33.83 -3.08 10.56
CA TYR A 540 -34.35 -4.16 9.73
C TYR A 540 -35.68 -3.82 9.03
N ARG A 541 -36.15 -2.56 9.11
CA ARG A 541 -37.48 -2.16 8.62
C ARG A 541 -37.72 -2.53 7.15
N HIS A 542 -36.67 -2.55 6.34
CA HIS A 542 -36.74 -2.93 4.93
C HIS A 542 -36.80 -4.46 4.78
N LEU A 543 -36.03 -5.22 5.57
CA LEU A 543 -35.99 -6.70 5.56
C LEU A 543 -37.33 -7.35 5.95
N ILE A 544 -38.19 -6.64 6.67
CA ILE A 544 -39.53 -7.11 7.06
C ILE A 544 -40.65 -6.59 6.14
N ASN A 545 -40.33 -5.79 5.11
CA ASN A 545 -41.33 -5.35 4.15
C ASN A 545 -41.79 -6.57 3.32
N GLU A 546 -43.01 -7.05 3.59
CA GLU A 546 -43.56 -8.24 2.95
C GLU A 546 -43.61 -8.16 1.43
N GLU A 547 -43.94 -6.99 0.88
CA GLU A 547 -44.04 -6.81 -0.57
C GLU A 547 -42.67 -6.90 -1.23
N ASN A 548 -41.69 -6.17 -0.68
CA ASN A 548 -40.31 -6.22 -1.19
C ASN A 548 -39.72 -7.63 -1.06
N CYS A 549 -40.02 -8.34 0.04
CA CYS A 549 -39.61 -9.74 0.21
C CYS A 549 -40.24 -10.64 -0.84
N LYS A 550 -41.57 -10.56 -1.07
CA LYS A 550 -42.27 -11.38 -2.06
C LYS A 550 -41.74 -11.15 -3.48
N GLN A 551 -41.51 -9.89 -3.85
CA GLN A 551 -40.91 -9.56 -5.15
C GLN A 551 -39.50 -10.14 -5.29
N THR A 552 -38.70 -10.07 -4.23
CA THR A 552 -37.35 -10.66 -4.19
C THR A 552 -37.40 -12.17 -4.33
N GLU A 553 -38.27 -12.85 -3.58
CA GLU A 553 -38.44 -14.30 -3.64
C GLU A 553 -38.92 -14.78 -5.01
N PHE A 554 -39.83 -14.02 -5.62
CA PHE A 554 -40.32 -14.31 -6.96
C PHE A 554 -39.20 -14.28 -8.00
N ARG A 555 -38.19 -13.40 -7.82
CA ARG A 555 -37.14 -13.17 -8.83
C ARG A 555 -35.86 -13.95 -8.57
N PHE A 556 -35.42 -14.03 -7.32
CA PHE A 556 -34.12 -14.56 -6.91
C PHE A 556 -34.25 -15.83 -6.05
N GLY A 557 -35.45 -16.40 -5.99
CA GLY A 557 -35.73 -17.60 -5.21
C GLY A 557 -35.84 -17.35 -3.71
N LYS A 558 -35.99 -18.43 -2.95
CA LYS A 558 -36.33 -18.35 -1.52
C LYS A 558 -35.30 -17.52 -0.74
N ILE A 559 -35.77 -16.59 0.09
CA ILE A 559 -34.92 -15.89 1.05
C ILE A 559 -34.58 -16.87 2.19
N LEU A 560 -33.30 -17.24 2.30
CA LEU A 560 -32.81 -18.15 3.34
C LEU A 560 -32.57 -17.41 4.66
N GLU A 561 -32.00 -16.21 4.58
CA GLU A 561 -31.60 -15.42 5.74
C GLU A 561 -31.88 -13.94 5.52
N LYS A 562 -32.30 -13.28 6.60
CA LYS A 562 -32.48 -11.82 6.69
C LYS A 562 -31.55 -11.30 7.77
N VAL A 563 -30.53 -10.54 7.38
CA VAL A 563 -29.42 -10.23 8.28
C VAL A 563 -29.20 -8.73 8.40
N VAL A 564 -29.04 -8.25 9.63
CA VAL A 564 -28.49 -6.92 9.92
C VAL A 564 -27.03 -7.10 10.31
N LEU A 565 -26.12 -6.63 9.46
CA LEU A 565 -24.69 -6.57 9.75
C LEU A 565 -24.40 -5.29 10.53
N TYR A 566 -23.88 -5.44 11.75
CA TYR A 566 -23.65 -4.31 12.65
C TYR A 566 -22.46 -4.52 13.59
N ARG A 567 -22.10 -3.55 14.43
CA ARG A 567 -20.89 -3.62 15.28
C ARG A 567 -21.11 -4.18 16.69
N GLY A 568 -22.31 -4.66 17.02
CA GLY A 568 -22.60 -5.28 18.32
C GLY A 568 -22.48 -6.81 18.30
N GLU A 569 -22.96 -7.47 19.35
CA GLU A 569 -22.91 -8.93 19.51
C GLU A 569 -23.90 -9.70 18.61
N THR A 570 -23.40 -10.76 17.96
CA THR A 570 -24.23 -11.64 17.13
C THR A 570 -25.38 -12.27 17.93
N CYS A 571 -26.61 -12.17 17.43
CA CYS A 571 -27.78 -12.82 17.98
C CYS A 571 -28.88 -13.03 16.93
N GLU A 572 -29.90 -13.80 17.30
CA GLU A 572 -31.13 -13.95 16.53
C GLU A 572 -32.30 -13.29 17.29
N GLU A 573 -33.11 -12.51 16.59
CA GLU A 573 -34.33 -11.91 17.11
C GLU A 573 -35.53 -12.83 16.89
N GLU A 574 -36.55 -12.73 17.75
CA GLU A 574 -37.76 -13.59 17.69
C GLU A 574 -38.53 -13.48 16.35
N ASN A 575 -38.31 -12.41 15.59
CA ASN A 575 -38.95 -12.17 14.29
C ASN A 575 -38.19 -12.80 13.10
N GLY A 576 -37.17 -13.62 13.34
CA GLY A 576 -36.36 -14.28 12.30
C GLY A 576 -35.36 -13.35 11.61
N ILE A 577 -35.03 -12.22 12.23
CA ILE A 577 -33.93 -11.34 11.81
C ILE A 577 -32.66 -11.73 12.57
N HIS A 578 -31.58 -11.96 11.84
CA HIS A 578 -30.27 -12.23 12.43
C HIS A 578 -29.48 -10.94 12.53
N TYR A 579 -29.13 -10.54 13.74
CA TYR A 579 -28.12 -9.51 13.96
C TYR A 579 -26.77 -10.19 14.00
N LYS A 580 -25.89 -9.88 13.05
CA LYS A 580 -24.56 -10.47 12.99
C LYS A 580 -23.49 -9.39 13.10
N ASN A 581 -22.50 -9.64 13.94
CA ASN A 581 -21.34 -8.76 14.03
C ASN A 581 -20.64 -8.69 12.67
N VAL A 582 -20.45 -7.49 12.15
CA VAL A 582 -19.90 -7.26 10.82
C VAL A 582 -18.43 -7.64 10.72
N GLU A 583 -17.68 -7.52 11.82
CA GLU A 583 -16.27 -7.91 11.87
C GLU A 583 -16.15 -9.44 11.86
N GLU A 584 -17.01 -10.16 12.60
CA GLU A 584 -17.13 -11.63 12.52
C GLU A 584 -17.53 -12.08 11.10
N TYR A 585 -18.54 -11.44 10.51
CA TYR A 585 -18.97 -11.73 9.13
C TYR A 585 -17.84 -11.57 8.11
N LEU A 586 -17.06 -10.49 8.20
CA LEU A 586 -15.94 -10.23 7.30
C LEU A 586 -14.73 -11.15 7.55
N ILE A 587 -14.61 -11.74 8.74
CA ILE A 587 -13.57 -12.73 9.06
C ILE A 587 -13.96 -14.13 8.56
N GLU A 588 -15.25 -14.46 8.54
CA GLU A 588 -15.76 -15.77 8.11
C GLU A 588 -15.88 -15.92 6.59
N ASN A 589 -16.16 -14.82 5.88
CA ASN A 589 -16.13 -14.77 4.41
C ASN A 589 -14.70 -14.51 3.92
#